data_AF-A0A2S8VDK0-F1
#
_entry.id   AF-A0A2S8VDK0-F1
#
_cell.length_a   1.000
_cell.length_b   1.000
_cell.length_c   1.000
_cell.angle_alpha   90.00
_cell.angle_beta   90.00
_cell.angle_gamma   90.00
#
_symmetry.space_group_name_H-M   'P 1'
#
loop_
_entity.id
_entity.type
_entity.pdbx_description
1 polymer ?
#
loop_
_entity_poly.entity_id
_entity_poly.type
_entity_poly.pdbx_seq_one_letter_code
_entity_poly.pdbx_strand_id
1 'polypeptide(L)'
;MVAAALTLSSGAALAQLAAPGQMPNMAALSGQMHAAAEYCNAYTAAQLEQMKQQQKTAAGARGMAAMDFDTAFSQSYTKARGQLGGLSAADKEKTCAQLKAMSAAYPK
;
A
#
# COMPACT_ATOMS: atom_id res chain seq x y z
N MET A 1 -55.55 -22.51 6.50
CA MET A 1 -54.49 -22.10 5.55
C MET A 1 -53.38 -21.47 6.40
N VAL A 2 -52.36 -22.25 6.82
CA VAL A 2 -51.00 -22.34 6.23
C VAL A 2 -50.33 -20.96 6.16
N ALA A 3 -49.13 -20.67 6.67
CA ALA A 3 -48.21 -21.26 7.64
C ALA A 3 -47.18 -20.14 7.92
N ALA A 4 -46.72 -20.00 9.17
CA ALA A 4 -45.59 -19.13 9.48
C ALA A 4 -44.32 -19.69 8.83
N ALA A 5 -43.67 -18.89 7.98
CA ALA A 5 -42.34 -19.19 7.45
C ALA A 5 -41.39 -18.04 7.83
N LEU A 6 -40.76 -18.20 9.00
CA LEU A 6 -39.54 -17.49 9.38
C LEU A 6 -38.40 -18.02 8.50
N THR A 7 -38.24 -17.48 7.29
CA THR A 7 -37.03 -17.72 6.51
C THR A 7 -35.95 -16.76 6.98
N LEU A 8 -35.10 -17.25 7.90
CA LEU A 8 -33.74 -16.73 8.05
C LEU A 8 -33.04 -16.84 6.69
N SER A 9 -32.84 -15.72 6.01
CA SER A 9 -31.76 -15.57 5.04
C SER A 9 -30.76 -14.58 5.60
N SER A 10 -29.93 -15.11 6.49
CA SER A 10 -28.63 -14.56 6.83
C SER A 10 -27.85 -14.24 5.54
N GLY A 11 -27.31 -13.02 5.45
CA GLY A 11 -26.17 -12.76 4.58
C GLY A 11 -26.45 -12.01 3.28
N ALA A 12 -26.93 -10.77 3.36
CA ALA A 12 -26.67 -9.77 2.32
C ALA A 12 -26.38 -8.39 2.92
N ALA A 13 -25.63 -8.36 4.03
CA ALA A 13 -25.09 -7.13 4.62
C ALA A 13 -23.56 -7.06 4.47
N LEU A 14 -23.05 -7.46 3.31
CA LEU A 14 -21.67 -7.21 2.88
C LEU A 14 -21.63 -6.58 1.48
N ALA A 15 -22.60 -5.73 1.16
CA ALA A 15 -22.58 -4.95 -0.09
C ALA A 15 -21.75 -3.65 0.02
N GLN A 16 -20.93 -3.50 1.07
CA GLN A 16 -20.11 -2.29 1.29
C GLN A 16 -18.60 -2.53 1.35
N LEU A 17 -18.06 -3.70 1.00
CA LEU A 17 -16.63 -3.97 1.26
C LEU A 17 -15.67 -4.21 0.09
N ALA A 18 -16.09 -4.02 -1.16
CA ALA A 18 -15.15 -3.71 -2.25
C ALA A 18 -15.94 -3.35 -3.51
N ALA A 19 -15.79 -2.14 -4.02
CA ALA A 19 -16.21 -1.84 -5.39
C ALA A 19 -15.38 -2.71 -6.35
N PRO A 20 -16.00 -3.41 -7.33
CA PRO A 20 -15.27 -4.19 -8.32
C PRO A 20 -14.49 -3.22 -9.22
N GLY A 21 -13.16 -3.28 -9.19
CA GLY A 21 -12.29 -2.47 -10.06
C GLY A 21 -11.02 -1.90 -9.40
N GLN A 22 -10.86 -1.98 -8.09
CA GLN A 22 -9.68 -1.45 -7.41
C GLN A 22 -8.61 -2.53 -7.22
N MET A 23 -7.90 -2.86 -8.30
CA MET A 23 -6.52 -3.34 -8.13
C MET A 23 -5.80 -2.30 -7.27
N PRO A 24 -5.08 -2.68 -6.19
CA PRO A 24 -4.38 -1.70 -5.36
C PRO A 24 -3.52 -0.83 -6.26
N ASN A 25 -3.72 0.48 -6.21
CA ASN A 25 -2.99 1.41 -7.05
C ASN A 25 -1.50 1.20 -6.77
N MET A 26 -0.78 0.64 -7.75
CA MET A 26 0.63 0.27 -7.59
C MET A 26 1.46 1.47 -7.17
N ALA A 27 1.13 2.67 -7.66
CA ALA A 27 1.78 3.92 -7.25
C ALA A 27 1.54 4.23 -5.76
N ALA A 28 0.33 3.99 -5.26
CA ALA A 28 -0.02 4.21 -3.86
C ALA A 28 0.67 3.21 -2.91
N LEU A 29 0.77 1.95 -3.31
CA LEU A 29 1.54 0.95 -2.56
C LEU A 29 3.03 1.32 -2.54
N SER A 30 3.55 1.75 -3.70
CA SER A 30 4.94 2.16 -3.87
C SER A 30 5.33 3.34 -2.99
N GLY A 31 4.50 4.38 -2.93
CA GLY A 31 4.73 5.54 -2.06
C GLY A 31 4.76 5.16 -0.58
N GLN A 32 3.84 4.30 -0.12
CA GLN A 32 3.83 3.79 1.26
C GLN A 32 5.09 3.02 1.61
N MET A 33 5.50 2.10 0.73
CA MET A 33 6.71 1.30 0.93
C MET A 33 7.97 2.14 0.93
N HIS A 34 8.07 3.15 0.05
CA HIS A 34 9.18 4.10 0.06
C HIS A 34 9.27 4.88 1.35
N ALA A 35 8.17 5.44 1.83
CA ALA A 35 8.14 6.19 3.08
C ALA A 35 8.62 5.32 4.25
N ALA A 36 8.16 4.07 4.32
CA ALA A 36 8.55 3.15 5.38
C ALA A 36 10.01 2.69 5.27
N ALA A 37 10.46 2.39 4.05
CA ALA A 37 11.85 2.03 3.76
C ALA A 37 12.83 3.15 4.12
N GLU A 38 12.52 4.39 3.74
CA GLU A 38 13.32 5.58 4.06
C GLU A 38 13.32 5.83 5.56
N TYR A 39 12.14 5.82 6.19
CA TYR A 39 11.99 6.01 7.63
C TYR A 39 12.81 5.01 8.44
N CYS A 40 12.86 3.76 7.98
CA CYS A 40 13.58 2.67 8.63
C CYS A 40 15.04 2.53 8.21
N ASN A 41 15.55 3.40 7.32
CA ASN A 41 16.88 3.29 6.69
C ASN A 41 17.13 1.89 6.10
N ALA A 42 16.10 1.26 5.54
CA ALA A 42 16.19 -0.05 4.91
C ALA A 42 16.81 0.03 3.51
N TYR A 43 16.64 1.17 2.84
CA TYR A 43 17.18 1.45 1.51
C TYR A 43 17.74 2.86 1.45
N THR A 44 18.71 3.08 0.56
CA THR A 44 19.21 4.43 0.26
C THR A 44 18.21 5.21 -0.59
N ALA A 45 18.26 6.55 -0.53
CA ALA A 45 17.42 7.40 -1.38
C ALA A 45 17.60 7.09 -2.88
N ALA A 46 18.82 6.78 -3.32
CA ALA A 46 19.10 6.42 -4.71
C ALA A 46 18.43 5.10 -5.13
N GLN A 47 18.46 4.08 -4.25
CA GLN A 47 17.79 2.80 -4.50
C GLN A 47 16.29 2.95 -4.56
N LEU A 48 15.73 3.74 -3.64
CA LEU A 48 14.31 4.06 -3.67
C LEU A 48 13.97 4.75 -4.99
N GLU A 49 14.65 5.84 -5.36
CA GLU A 49 14.32 6.53 -6.61
C GLU A 49 14.41 5.60 -7.83
N GLN A 50 15.42 4.72 -7.90
CA GLN A 50 15.50 3.70 -8.95
C GLN A 50 14.25 2.78 -8.96
N MET A 51 13.81 2.28 -7.81
CA MET A 51 12.61 1.44 -7.70
C MET A 51 11.34 2.19 -8.14
N LYS A 52 11.20 3.46 -7.75
CA LYS A 52 10.07 4.30 -8.18
C LYS A 52 10.06 4.46 -9.70
N GLN A 53 11.21 4.73 -10.33
CA GLN A 53 11.27 4.84 -11.79
C GLN A 53 10.90 3.53 -12.47
N GLN A 54 11.38 2.38 -11.98
CA GLN A 54 10.99 1.07 -12.50
C GLN A 54 9.47 0.82 -12.38
N GLN A 55 8.88 1.15 -11.24
CA GLN A 55 7.44 1.01 -11.01
C GLN A 55 6.63 1.97 -11.88
N LYS A 56 7.11 3.19 -12.09
CA LYS A 56 6.50 4.17 -12.98
C LYS A 56 6.50 3.69 -14.43
N THR A 57 7.63 3.17 -14.91
CA THR A 57 7.72 2.57 -16.25
C THR A 57 6.79 1.37 -16.39
N ALA A 58 6.75 0.47 -15.39
CA ALA A 58 5.86 -0.69 -15.40
C ALA A 58 4.37 -0.30 -15.35
N ALA A 59 4.02 0.75 -14.62
CA ALA A 59 2.67 1.31 -14.58
C ALA A 59 2.30 1.96 -15.92
N GLY A 60 3.22 2.68 -16.54
CA GLY A 60 3.06 3.26 -17.88
C GLY A 60 2.80 2.21 -18.95
N ALA A 61 3.52 1.08 -18.91
CA ALA A 61 3.28 -0.07 -19.79
C ALA A 61 1.88 -0.69 -19.64
N ARG A 62 1.19 -0.40 -18.52
CA ARG A 62 -0.18 -0.84 -18.23
C ARG A 62 -1.23 0.26 -18.46
N GLY A 63 -0.84 1.37 -19.08
CA GLY A 63 -1.74 2.47 -19.45
C GLY A 63 -1.94 3.56 -18.39
N MET A 64 -1.16 3.56 -17.30
CA MET A 64 -1.19 4.64 -16.31
C MET A 64 -0.39 5.85 -16.80
N ALA A 65 -0.96 7.05 -16.72
CA ALA A 65 -0.21 8.27 -17.01
C ALA A 65 0.88 8.51 -15.95
N ALA A 66 2.06 8.97 -16.40
CA ALA A 66 3.17 9.29 -15.51
C ALA A 66 2.80 10.27 -14.39
N MET A 67 1.96 11.27 -14.70
CA MET A 67 1.50 12.27 -13.74
C MET A 67 0.54 11.68 -12.69
N ASP A 68 -0.30 10.73 -13.08
CA ASP A 68 -1.21 10.04 -12.16
C ASP A 68 -0.42 9.14 -11.20
N PHE A 69 0.61 8.46 -11.71
CA PHE A 69 1.56 7.71 -10.88
C PHE A 69 2.23 8.63 -9.86
N ASP A 70 2.84 9.73 -10.31
CA ASP A 70 3.56 10.65 -9.42
C ASP A 70 2.64 11.26 -8.36
N THR A 71 1.41 11.62 -8.73
CA THR A 71 0.39 12.15 -7.81
C THR A 71 0.04 11.12 -6.75
N ALA A 72 -0.31 9.89 -7.16
CA ALA A 72 -0.68 8.83 -6.23
C ALA A 72 0.48 8.39 -5.35
N PHE A 73 1.69 8.32 -5.89
CA PHE A 73 2.91 8.05 -5.15
C PHE A 73 3.14 9.12 -4.08
N SER A 74 3.08 10.40 -4.43
CA SER A 74 3.39 11.50 -3.51
C SER A 74 2.37 11.62 -2.38
N GLN A 75 1.09 11.46 -2.68
CA GLN A 75 0.01 11.46 -1.69
C GLN A 75 0.17 10.32 -0.67
N SER A 76 0.41 9.11 -1.17
CA SER A 76 0.55 7.91 -0.33
C SER A 76 1.86 7.90 0.47
N TYR A 77 2.96 8.38 -0.10
CA TYR A 77 4.22 8.59 0.59
C TYR A 77 4.06 9.57 1.76
N THR A 78 3.44 10.73 1.52
CA THR A 78 3.24 11.76 2.55
C THR A 78 2.35 11.23 3.68
N LYS A 79 1.26 10.52 3.33
CA LYS A 79 0.37 9.89 4.31
C LYS A 79 1.11 8.86 5.17
N ALA A 80 1.85 7.95 4.54
CA ALA A 80 2.60 6.92 5.24
C ALA A 80 3.66 7.53 6.17
N ARG A 81 4.38 8.57 5.71
CA ARG A 81 5.32 9.32 6.55
C ARG A 81 4.67 9.93 7.78
N GLY A 82 3.47 10.50 7.63
CA GLY A 82 2.70 11.02 8.77
C GLY A 82 2.32 9.93 9.76
N GLN A 83 1.85 8.79 9.27
CA GLN A 83 1.48 7.63 10.10
C GLN A 83 2.69 7.06 10.85
N LEU A 84 3.82 6.89 10.17
CA LEU A 84 5.08 6.40 10.76
C LEU A 84 5.63 7.38 11.80
N GLY A 85 5.52 8.69 11.56
CA GLY A 85 5.90 9.71 12.52
C GLY A 85 5.14 9.59 13.85
N GLY A 86 3.84 9.25 13.77
CA GLY A 86 2.95 9.08 14.92
C GLY A 86 3.07 7.76 15.67
N LEU A 87 3.86 6.79 15.19
CA LEU A 87 4.05 5.52 15.87
C LEU A 87 4.84 5.68 17.20
N SER A 88 4.55 4.80 18.16
CA SER A 88 5.35 4.66 19.37
C SER A 88 6.77 4.13 19.03
N ALA A 89 7.73 4.29 19.93
CA ALA A 89 9.09 3.78 19.71
C ALA A 89 9.11 2.26 19.50
N ALA A 90 8.32 1.50 20.27
CA ALA A 90 8.21 0.05 20.14
C ALA A 90 7.59 -0.37 18.80
N ASP A 91 6.55 0.34 18.35
CA ASP A 91 5.92 0.05 17.06
C ASP A 91 6.83 0.41 15.88
N LYS A 92 7.62 1.48 16.02
CA LYS A 92 8.65 1.86 15.04
C LYS A 92 9.70 0.78 14.91
N GLU A 93 10.24 0.29 16.03
CA GLU A 93 11.26 -0.75 16.02
C GLU A 93 10.74 -2.03 15.37
N LYS A 94 9.53 -2.47 15.73
CA LYS A 94 8.88 -3.65 15.12
C LYS A 94 8.67 -3.47 13.61
N THR A 95 8.14 -2.32 13.20
CA THR A 95 7.89 -2.00 11.79
C THR A 95 9.19 -2.01 10.99
N CYS A 96 10.24 -1.38 11.52
CA CYS A 96 11.53 -1.30 10.85
C CYS A 96 12.29 -2.63 10.83
N ALA A 97 12.19 -3.45 11.88
CA ALA A 97 12.76 -4.79 11.88
C ALA A 97 12.15 -5.66 10.78
N GLN A 98 10.84 -5.60 10.60
CA GLN A 98 10.15 -6.35 9.55
C GLN A 98 10.56 -5.88 8.14
N LEU A 99 10.63 -4.57 7.91
CA LEU A 99 11.05 -4.02 6.61
C LEU A 99 12.50 -4.31 6.28
N LYS A 100 13.41 -4.24 7.27
CA LYS A 100 14.80 -4.63 7.08
C LYS A 100 14.94 -6.11 6.73
N ALA A 101 14.21 -6.99 7.40
CA ALA A 101 14.19 -8.42 7.07
C ALA A 101 13.70 -8.66 5.63
N MET A 102 12.65 -7.97 5.19
CA MET A 102 12.18 -8.03 3.80
C MET A 102 13.21 -7.50 2.81
N SER A 103 13.90 -6.40 3.13
CA SER A 103 14.94 -5.82 2.27
C SER A 103 16.18 -6.70 2.12
N ALA A 104 16.52 -7.46 3.16
CA ALA A 104 17.63 -8.41 3.12
C ALA A 104 17.28 -9.67 2.30
N ALA A 105 15.99 -10.00 2.19
CA ALA A 105 15.51 -11.15 1.43
C ALA A 105 15.33 -10.85 -0.08
N TYR A 106 15.28 -9.58 -0.49
CA TYR A 106 15.28 -9.19 -1.90
C TYR A 106 16.73 -8.99 -2.38
N PRO A 107 17.23 -9.79 -3.35
CA PRO A 107 18.56 -9.58 -3.90
C PRO A 107 18.63 -8.21 -4.61
N LYS A 108 19.74 -7.50 -4.40
CA LYS A 108 20.04 -6.20 -4.99
C LYS A 108 20.47 -6.31 -6.44
#